data_AF-A0A661ZJ34-F1
#
_entry.id   AF-A0A661ZJ34-F1
#
_cell.length_a   1.000
_cell.length_b   1.000
_cell.length_c   1.000
_cell.angle_alpha   90.00
_cell.angle_beta   90.00
_cell.angle_gamma   90.00
#
_symmetry.space_group_name_H-M   'P 1'
#
loop_
_entity.id
_entity.type
_entity.pdbx_description
1 polymer ?
#
loop_
_entity_poly.entity_id
_entity_poly.type
_entity_poly.pdbx_seq_one_letter_code
_entity_poly.pdbx_strand_id
1 'polypeptide(L)'
;MKIELVKEDYEDQVNTVLKDYQRKASMPGFRPGKVPMGMVRKMYGKAVLAEEINKIISENLNNYLTENEVKTLGHPLPNEDRQEMIDFDTQDTFDFFFDLGLQPEVITEISDKVKIDYYKIKVNEDSVNKYMEDLRMKNGKPVE
;
A
#
# COMPACT_ATOMS: atom_id res chain seq x y z
N MET A 1 -5.52 1.87 -16.34
CA MET A 1 -4.08 1.60 -16.58
C MET A 1 -3.95 0.16 -17.09
N LYS A 2 -3.15 -0.06 -18.15
CA LYS A 2 -2.84 -1.40 -18.67
C LYS A 2 -1.44 -1.79 -18.20
N ILE A 3 -1.29 -2.98 -17.63
CA ILE A 3 0.01 -3.60 -17.36
C ILE A 3 0.07 -4.87 -18.20
N GLU A 4 1.11 -4.98 -19.02
CA GLU A 4 1.38 -6.14 -19.86
C GLU A 4 2.61 -6.86 -19.27
N LEU A 5 2.47 -8.16 -19.06
CA LEU A 5 3.51 -9.03 -18.51
C LEU A 5 3.83 -10.11 -19.52
N VAL A 6 5.12 -10.28 -19.81
CA VAL A 6 5.62 -11.37 -20.64
C VAL A 6 6.29 -12.44 -19.76
N LYS A 7 6.40 -13.66 -20.29
CA LYS A 7 7.02 -14.80 -19.61
C LYS A 7 8.35 -14.49 -18.94
N GLU A 8 9.19 -13.73 -19.63
CA GLU A 8 10.54 -13.36 -19.20
C GLU A 8 10.52 -12.54 -17.90
N ASP A 9 9.44 -11.81 -17.61
CA ASP A 9 9.33 -10.95 -16.42
C ASP A 9 9.12 -11.76 -15.12
N TYR A 10 8.47 -12.93 -15.21
CA TYR A 10 8.06 -13.72 -14.04
C TYR A 10 8.70 -15.11 -13.97
N GLU A 11 9.19 -15.68 -15.07
CA GLU A 11 9.67 -17.07 -15.12
C GLU A 11 10.82 -17.33 -14.13
N ASP A 12 11.76 -16.40 -14.00
CA ASP A 12 12.90 -16.55 -13.09
C ASP A 12 12.49 -16.50 -11.61
N GLN A 13 11.56 -15.62 -11.26
CA GLN A 13 11.02 -15.50 -9.90
C GLN A 13 10.23 -16.76 -9.54
N VAL A 14 9.33 -17.20 -10.43
CA VAL A 14 8.56 -18.45 -10.26
C VAL A 14 9.49 -19.65 -10.11
N ASN A 15 10.52 -19.78 -10.94
CA ASN A 15 11.48 -20.87 -10.85
C ASN A 15 12.28 -20.84 -9.53
N THR A 16 12.58 -19.66 -9.00
CA THR A 16 13.25 -19.49 -7.71
C THR A 16 12.37 -19.96 -6.56
N VAL A 17 11.11 -19.52 -6.53
CA VAL A 17 10.15 -19.94 -5.51
C VAL A 17 9.86 -21.43 -5.59
N LEU A 18 9.69 -21.99 -6.80
CA LEU A 18 9.49 -23.44 -6.98
C LEU A 18 10.67 -24.27 -6.47
N LYS A 19 11.92 -23.79 -6.59
CA LYS A 19 13.10 -24.46 -6.01
C LYS A 19 13.06 -24.45 -4.48
N ASP A 20 12.59 -23.37 -3.87
CA ASP A 20 12.45 -23.29 -2.41
C ASP A 20 11.31 -24.18 -1.90
N TYR A 21 10.20 -24.25 -2.65
CA TYR A 21 9.14 -25.23 -2.40
C TYR A 21 9.66 -26.66 -2.55
N GLN A 22 10.45 -26.95 -3.57
CA GLN A 22 11.05 -28.27 -3.76
C GLN A 22 11.89 -28.70 -2.56
N ARG A 23 12.72 -27.79 -2.00
CA ARG A 23 13.55 -28.06 -0.81
C ARG A 23 12.72 -28.39 0.43
N LYS A 24 11.56 -27.76 0.58
CA LYS A 24 10.63 -27.96 1.71
C LYS A 24 9.64 -29.11 1.47
N ALA A 25 9.44 -29.52 0.22
CA ALA A 25 8.46 -30.53 -0.15
C ALA A 25 8.83 -31.90 0.42
N SER A 26 7.84 -32.54 1.04
CA SER A 26 7.86 -33.93 1.46
C SER A 26 6.77 -34.67 0.71
N MET A 27 7.12 -35.74 0.00
CA MET A 27 6.18 -36.52 -0.80
C MET A 27 6.47 -38.02 -0.65
N PRO A 28 5.43 -38.86 -0.52
CA PRO A 28 5.61 -40.31 -0.47
C PRO A 28 6.43 -40.82 -1.66
N GLY A 29 7.46 -41.61 -1.39
CA GLY A 29 8.37 -42.17 -2.40
C GLY A 29 9.62 -41.34 -2.71
N PHE A 30 9.69 -40.08 -2.25
CA PHE A 30 10.88 -39.24 -2.42
C PHE A 30 11.45 -38.79 -1.08
N ARG A 31 12.78 -38.76 -0.98
CA ARG A 31 13.44 -38.15 0.18
C ARG A 31 13.08 -36.65 0.23
N PRO A 32 12.77 -36.08 1.41
CA PRO A 32 12.48 -34.65 1.54
C PRO A 32 13.53 -33.80 0.83
N GLY A 33 13.07 -32.82 0.04
CA GLY A 33 13.95 -31.95 -0.76
C GLY A 33 14.45 -32.53 -2.08
N LYS A 34 14.13 -33.80 -2.41
CA LYS A 34 14.54 -34.47 -3.66
C LYS A 34 13.37 -34.87 -4.55
N VAL A 35 12.22 -34.23 -4.37
CA VAL A 35 11.06 -34.38 -5.27
C VAL A 35 11.41 -33.80 -6.64
N PRO A 36 11.15 -34.47 -7.77
CA PRO A 36 11.41 -33.93 -9.10
C PRO A 36 10.65 -32.63 -9.38
N MET A 37 11.31 -31.66 -10.03
CA MET A 37 10.71 -30.35 -10.32
C MET A 37 9.41 -30.43 -11.14
N GLY A 38 9.29 -31.39 -12.07
CA GLY A 38 8.07 -31.57 -12.86
C GLY A 38 6.84 -31.89 -11.98
N MET A 39 7.04 -32.62 -10.89
CA MET A 39 5.97 -32.99 -9.96
C MET A 39 5.61 -31.83 -9.03
N VAL A 40 6.62 -31.08 -8.55
CA VAL A 40 6.43 -29.84 -7.77
C VAL A 40 5.68 -28.80 -8.60
N ARG A 41 6.06 -28.61 -9.87
CA ARG A 41 5.38 -27.70 -10.81
C ARG A 41 3.94 -28.12 -11.06
N LYS A 42 3.65 -29.41 -11.18
CA LYS A 42 2.27 -29.88 -11.35
C LYS A 42 1.38 -29.62 -10.14
N MET A 43 1.93 -29.67 -8.93
CA MET A 43 1.17 -29.45 -7.69
C MET A 43 1.05 -27.98 -7.29
N TYR A 44 2.15 -27.23 -7.38
CA TYR A 44 2.26 -25.86 -6.87
C TYR A 44 2.46 -24.81 -7.96
N GLY A 45 2.73 -25.21 -9.21
CA GLY A 45 3.10 -24.30 -10.29
C GLY A 45 2.07 -23.21 -10.55
N LYS A 46 0.78 -23.56 -10.64
CA LYS A 46 -0.31 -22.59 -10.84
C LYS A 46 -0.42 -21.59 -9.69
N ALA A 47 -0.37 -22.08 -8.46
CA ALA A 47 -0.52 -21.24 -7.28
C ALA A 47 0.67 -20.28 -7.15
N VAL A 48 1.90 -20.79 -7.30
CA VAL A 48 3.12 -19.98 -7.26
C VAL A 48 3.14 -18.96 -8.40
N LEU A 49 2.74 -19.37 -9.61
CA LEU A 49 2.69 -18.46 -10.75
C LEU A 49 1.69 -17.33 -10.53
N ALA A 50 0.48 -17.62 -10.05
CA ALA A 50 -0.50 -16.59 -9.73
C ALA A 50 -0.03 -15.66 -8.60
N GLU A 51 0.62 -16.19 -7.57
CA GLU A 51 1.15 -15.40 -6.45
C GLU A 51 2.27 -14.46 -6.90
N GLU A 52 3.25 -14.96 -7.64
CA GLU A 52 4.37 -14.15 -8.14
C GLU A 52 3.90 -13.09 -9.14
N ILE A 53 2.97 -13.43 -10.05
CA ILE A 53 2.39 -12.44 -10.97
C ILE A 53 1.70 -11.32 -10.18
N ASN A 54 0.86 -11.64 -9.20
CA ASN A 54 0.19 -10.63 -8.37
C ASN A 54 1.19 -9.73 -7.63
N LYS A 55 2.28 -10.30 -7.14
CA LYS A 55 3.34 -9.57 -6.46
C LYS A 55 4.07 -8.61 -7.40
N ILE A 56 4.50 -9.10 -8.58
CA ILE A 56 5.16 -8.29 -9.61
C ILE A 56 4.27 -7.14 -10.06
N ILE A 57 2.98 -7.39 -10.28
CA ILE A 57 2.01 -6.34 -10.65
C ILE A 57 1.90 -5.29 -9.56
N SER A 58 1.73 -5.72 -8.31
CA SER A 58 1.55 -4.81 -7.17
C SER A 58 2.78 -3.94 -6.95
N GLU A 59 3.98 -4.53 -7.04
CA GLU A 59 5.25 -3.81 -6.91
C GLU A 59 5.44 -2.82 -8.06
N ASN A 60 5.28 -3.23 -9.32
CA ASN A 60 5.42 -2.35 -10.47
C ASN A 60 4.40 -1.22 -10.48
N LEU A 61 3.16 -1.51 -10.10
CA LEU A 61 2.09 -0.51 -10.02
C LEU A 61 2.41 0.53 -8.95
N ASN A 62 2.83 0.09 -7.76
CA ASN A 62 3.21 1.01 -6.69
C ASN A 62 4.45 1.86 -7.04
N ASN A 63 5.46 1.24 -7.67
CA ASN A 63 6.64 1.94 -8.15
C ASN A 63 6.26 3.00 -9.19
N TYR A 64 5.43 2.64 -10.18
CA TYR A 64 4.97 3.57 -11.22
C TYR A 64 4.20 4.76 -10.62
N LEU A 65 3.28 4.51 -9.68
CA LEU A 65 2.51 5.56 -9.01
C LEU A 65 3.43 6.51 -8.21
N THR A 66 4.46 5.96 -7.57
CA THR A 66 5.43 6.73 -6.78
C THR A 66 6.37 7.55 -7.67
N GLU A 67 6.96 6.93 -8.70
CA GLU A 67 7.91 7.58 -9.62
C GLU A 67 7.28 8.71 -10.43
N ASN A 68 6.01 8.57 -10.81
CA ASN A 68 5.28 9.58 -11.58
C ASN A 68 4.48 10.54 -10.68
N GLU A 69 4.67 10.47 -9.35
CA GLU A 69 3.96 11.27 -8.35
C GLU A 69 2.44 11.33 -8.57
N VAL A 70 1.85 10.23 -9.04
CA VAL A 70 0.43 10.17 -9.37
C VAL A 70 -0.35 10.18 -8.06
N LYS A 71 -0.99 11.30 -7.77
CA LYS A 71 -1.85 11.45 -6.59
C LYS A 71 -3.11 10.62 -6.79
N THR A 72 -3.14 9.43 -6.21
CA THR A 72 -4.30 8.54 -6.22
C THR A 72 -5.03 8.54 -4.88
N LEU A 73 -6.34 8.30 -4.93
CA LEU A 73 -7.21 8.06 -3.79
C LEU A 73 -7.36 6.57 -3.58
N GLY A 74 -6.66 6.04 -2.59
CA GLY A 74 -6.70 4.63 -2.24
C GLY A 74 -5.89 3.74 -3.20
N HIS A 75 -6.18 2.44 -3.14
CA HIS A 75 -5.49 1.44 -3.94
C HIS A 75 -6.17 1.25 -5.31
N PRO A 76 -5.38 0.97 -6.37
CA PRO A 76 -5.91 0.60 -7.68
C PRO A 76 -6.83 -0.63 -7.59
N LEU A 77 -7.93 -0.61 -8.32
CA LEU A 77 -8.87 -1.73 -8.37
C LEU A 77 -8.79 -2.44 -9.74
N PRO A 78 -8.90 -3.77 -9.79
CA PRO A 78 -9.02 -4.49 -11.06
C PRO A 78 -10.28 -4.04 -11.82
N ASN A 79 -10.16 -3.81 -13.12
CA ASN A 79 -11.28 -3.42 -13.98
C ASN A 79 -11.98 -4.69 -14.51
N GLU A 80 -13.11 -5.07 -13.92
CA GLU A 80 -13.83 -6.30 -14.27
C GLU A 80 -14.40 -6.30 -15.71
N ASP A 81 -14.68 -5.12 -16.28
CA ASP A 81 -15.28 -5.00 -17.62
C ASP A 81 -14.26 -5.25 -18.74
N ARG A 82 -13.00 -4.90 -18.51
CA ARG A 82 -11.91 -5.01 -19.49
C ARG A 82 -11.00 -6.20 -19.24
N GLN A 83 -11.12 -6.85 -18.09
CA GLN A 83 -10.28 -7.97 -17.73
C GLN A 83 -10.69 -9.22 -18.51
N GLU A 84 -9.79 -9.73 -19.35
CA GLU A 84 -10.02 -10.99 -20.03
C GLU A 84 -9.80 -12.19 -19.09
N MET A 85 -10.41 -13.32 -19.44
CA MET A 85 -10.26 -14.56 -18.68
C MET A 85 -8.84 -15.09 -18.89
N ILE A 86 -8.05 -15.12 -17.81
CA ILE A 86 -6.65 -15.56 -17.86
C ILE A 86 -6.56 -17.07 -17.73
N ASP A 87 -5.87 -17.71 -18.68
CA ASP A 87 -5.50 -19.12 -18.63
C ASP A 87 -3.99 -19.28 -18.38
N PHE A 88 -3.67 -19.54 -17.11
CA PHE A 88 -2.30 -19.77 -16.65
C PHE A 88 -1.65 -21.07 -17.16
N ASP A 89 -2.38 -21.96 -17.85
CA ASP A 89 -1.81 -23.18 -18.45
C ASP A 89 -1.27 -22.95 -19.86
N THR A 90 -1.90 -22.06 -20.63
CA THR A 90 -1.64 -21.91 -22.06
C THR A 90 -1.12 -20.54 -22.46
N GLN A 91 -1.32 -19.52 -21.62
CA GLN A 91 -0.86 -18.16 -21.88
C GLN A 91 0.53 -17.92 -21.28
N ASP A 92 1.39 -17.31 -22.10
CA ASP A 92 2.72 -16.82 -21.71
C ASP A 92 2.74 -15.29 -21.58
N THR A 93 1.64 -14.62 -21.95
CA THR A 93 1.46 -13.17 -21.89
C THR A 93 0.16 -12.83 -21.17
N PHE A 94 0.22 -11.86 -20.26
CA PHE A 94 -0.91 -11.47 -19.43
C PHE A 94 -1.13 -9.97 -19.47
N ASP A 95 -2.36 -9.59 -19.75
CA ASP A 95 -2.82 -8.20 -19.72
C ASP A 95 -3.71 -7.96 -18.50
N PHE A 96 -3.35 -6.97 -17.68
CA PHE A 96 -4.10 -6.56 -16.50
C PHE A 96 -4.56 -5.11 -16.62
N PHE A 97 -5.84 -4.90 -16.35
CA PHE A 97 -6.45 -3.57 -16.36
C PHE A 97 -6.81 -3.12 -14.95
N PHE A 98 -6.36 -1.93 -14.59
CA PHE A 98 -6.63 -1.31 -13.30
C PHE A 98 -7.30 0.05 -13.44
N ASP A 99 -8.30 0.30 -12.61
CA ASP A 99 -8.92 1.61 -12.45
C ASP A 99 -8.24 2.38 -11.31
N LEU A 100 -7.92 3.65 -11.59
CA LEU A 100 -7.24 4.54 -10.67
C LEU A 100 -8.20 5.66 -10.26
N GLY A 101 -8.48 5.77 -8.96
CA GLY A 101 -9.12 6.97 -8.41
C GLY A 101 -8.09 8.09 -8.36
N LEU A 102 -8.12 9.04 -9.30
CA LEU A 102 -7.21 10.19 -9.25
C LEU A 102 -7.71 11.20 -8.20
N GLN A 103 -6.77 11.75 -7.42
CA GLN A 103 -7.09 12.83 -6.49
C GLN A 103 -7.42 14.10 -7.29
N PRO A 104 -8.60 14.70 -7.08
CA PRO A 104 -8.94 15.94 -7.76
C PRO A 104 -8.09 17.09 -7.21
N GLU A 105 -7.70 18.01 -8.08
CA GLU A 105 -7.15 19.29 -7.65
C GLU A 105 -8.28 20.17 -7.13
N VAL A 106 -8.33 20.36 -5.81
CA VAL A 106 -9.30 21.25 -5.18
C VAL A 106 -8.64 22.62 -5.03
N ILE A 107 -8.98 23.53 -5.93
CA ILE A 107 -8.61 24.94 -5.82
C ILE A 107 -9.71 25.64 -5.02
N THR A 108 -9.46 25.91 -3.73
CA THR A 108 -10.37 26.69 -2.91
C THR A 108 -10.05 28.17 -3.02
N GLU A 109 -10.81 28.90 -3.84
CA GLU A 109 -10.82 30.35 -3.77
C GLU A 109 -11.54 30.76 -2.48
N ILE A 110 -10.78 31.30 -1.53
CA ILE A 110 -11.35 31.87 -0.29
C ILE A 110 -12.15 33.09 -0.70
N SER A 111 -13.47 32.95 -0.77
CA SER A 111 -14.37 34.07 -1.04
C SER A 111 -14.32 35.06 0.13
N ASP A 112 -14.24 36.36 -0.17
CA ASP A 112 -14.35 37.46 0.81
C ASP A 112 -15.66 37.43 1.65
N LYS A 113 -16.59 36.53 1.29
CA LYS A 113 -17.81 36.25 2.05
C LYS A 113 -17.56 35.41 3.31
N VAL A 114 -16.45 34.68 3.39
CA VAL A 114 -16.08 33.88 4.55
C VAL A 114 -15.41 34.79 5.58
N LYS A 115 -16.22 35.33 6.50
CA LYS A 115 -15.73 36.12 7.62
C LYS A 115 -15.31 35.18 8.75
N ILE A 116 -14.04 35.23 9.12
CA ILE A 116 -13.48 34.49 10.26
C ILE A 116 -13.34 35.47 11.42
N ASP A 117 -13.91 35.13 12.57
CA ASP A 117 -13.80 35.95 13.78
C ASP A 117 -12.38 35.86 14.35
N TYR A 118 -11.65 36.98 14.32
CA TYR A 118 -10.33 37.07 14.94
C TYR A 118 -10.42 37.72 16.32
N TYR A 119 -10.26 36.90 17.37
CA TYR A 119 -10.29 37.38 18.74
C TYR A 119 -8.92 37.88 19.19
N LYS A 120 -8.78 39.20 19.28
CA LYS A 120 -7.62 39.82 19.93
C LYS A 120 -7.85 39.90 21.43
N ILE A 121 -7.47 38.84 22.15
CA ILE A 121 -7.53 38.81 23.61
C ILE A 121 -6.46 39.76 24.15
N LYS A 122 -6.89 40.87 24.76
CA LYS A 122 -6.01 41.71 25.58
C LYS A 122 -6.05 41.17 27.01
N VAL A 123 -4.88 40.76 27.52
CA VAL A 123 -4.73 40.41 28.92
C VAL A 123 -4.81 41.70 29.74
N ASN A 124 -5.75 41.78 30.69
CA ASN A 124 -5.85 42.89 31.64
C ASN A 124 -4.87 42.66 32.81
N GLU A 125 -4.40 43.75 33.42
CA GLU A 125 -3.52 43.68 34.59
C GLU A 125 -4.19 42.95 35.76
N ASP A 126 -5.51 43.05 35.91
CA ASP A 126 -6.26 42.34 36.95
C ASP A 126 -6.17 40.81 36.82
N SER A 127 -6.25 40.25 35.60
CA SER A 127 -6.06 38.80 35.43
C SER A 127 -4.62 38.37 35.69
N VAL A 128 -3.64 39.23 35.40
CA VAL A 128 -2.23 38.96 35.73
C VAL A 128 -2.02 38.98 37.24
N ASN A 129 -2.54 40.00 37.93
CA ASN A 129 -2.41 40.16 39.38
C ASN A 129 -3.12 39.04 40.13
N LYS A 130 -4.34 38.67 39.71
CA LYS A 130 -5.06 37.52 40.28
C LYS A 130 -4.29 36.22 40.12
N TYR A 131 -3.70 35.99 38.95
CA TYR A 131 -2.87 34.81 38.72
C TYR A 131 -1.59 34.83 39.57
N MET A 132 -0.99 35.99 39.79
CA MET A 132 0.16 36.17 40.69
C MET A 132 -0.21 35.92 42.16
N GLU A 133 -1.38 36.34 42.61
CA GLU A 133 -1.89 36.04 43.96
C GLU A 133 -2.14 34.54 44.14
N ASP A 134 -2.78 33.88 43.18
CA ASP A 134 -3.00 32.43 43.23
C ASP A 134 -1.67 31.66 43.28
N LEU A 135 -0.66 32.10 42.51
CA LEU A 135 0.69 31.53 42.57
C LEU A 135 1.36 31.74 43.93
N ARG A 136 1.19 32.92 44.54
CA ARG A 136 1.72 33.22 45.87
C ARG A 136 1.03 32.41 46.96
N MET A 137 -0.28 32.22 46.91
CA MET A 137 -1.00 31.37 47.85
C MET A 137 -0.57 29.90 47.75
N LYS A 138 -0.39 29.37 46.53
CA LYS A 138 0.05 27.98 46.33
C LYS A 138 1.48 27.71 46.82
N ASN A 139 2.38 28.69 46.75
CA ASN A 139 3.80 28.53 47.09
C ASN A 139 4.19 29.20 48.42
N GLY A 140 3.24 29.83 49.11
CA GLY A 140 3.46 30.44 50.41
C GLY A 140 3.60 29.39 51.50
N LYS A 141 4.63 29.52 52.34
CA LYS A 141 4.72 28.74 53.57
C LYS A 141 3.88 29.44 54.65
N PRO A 142 2.99 28.74 55.37
CA PRO A 142 2.30 29.33 56.51
C PRO A 142 3.34 29.72 57.56
N VAL A 143 3.25 30.95 58.04
CA VAL A 143 4.03 31.45 59.18
C VAL A 143 3.08 31.39 60.37
N GLU A 144 3.40 30.54 61.35
CA GLU A 144 2.78 30.57 62.70
C GLU A 144 3.32 31.74 63.52
#